data_AF-A0A2D5LUT1-F1
#
_entry.id   AF-A0A2D5LUT1-F1
#
_cell.length_a   1.000
_cell.length_b   1.000
_cell.length_c   1.000
_cell.angle_alpha   90.00
_cell.angle_beta   90.00
_cell.angle_gamma   90.00
#
_symmetry.space_group_name_H-M   'P 1'
#
loop_
_entity.id
_entity.type
_entity.pdbx_description
1 polymer ?
#
loop_
_entity_poly.entity_id
_entity_poly.type
_entity_poly.pdbx_seq_one_letter_code
_entity_poly.pdbx_strand_id
1 'polypeptide(L)' 'MHITCPNCKKIFEVEYNLIPVEGRDVQCSSCDTIWFYEIEEKKKISDILKKYPSELPKDLEDLISDAETAK' A
#
# COMPACT_ATOMS: atom_id res chain seq x y z
N MET A 1 5.70 8.63 9.74
CA MET A 1 6.88 8.06 9.03
C MET A 1 7.87 9.17 8.70
N HIS A 2 9.13 8.86 8.41
CA HIS A 2 10.15 9.87 8.11
C HIS A 2 10.62 9.79 6.66
N ILE A 3 10.66 10.94 5.98
CA ILE A 3 11.21 11.08 4.63
C ILE A 3 12.39 12.05 4.68
N THR A 4 13.49 11.68 4.03
CA THR A 4 14.70 12.52 3.96
C THR A 4 14.83 13.14 2.57
N CYS A 5 15.00 14.46 2.52
CA CYS A 5 15.28 15.14 1.25
C CYS A 5 16.64 14.70 0.68
N PRO A 6 16.72 14.25 -0.58
CA PRO A 6 17.95 13.75 -1.17
C PRO A 6 19.01 14.85 -1.36
N ASN A 7 18.58 16.11 -1.51
CA ASN A 7 19.44 17.26 -1.73
C ASN A 7 20.00 17.85 -0.42
N CYS A 8 19.15 18.39 0.45
CA CYS A 8 19.59 19.10 1.67
C CYS A 8 19.63 18.24 2.95
N LYS A 9 19.28 16.94 2.86
CA LYS A 9 19.27 15.98 3.98
C LYS A 9 18.33 16.31 5.15
N LYS A 10 17.43 17.28 4.99
CA LYS A 10 16.38 17.54 5.97
C LYS A 10 15.41 16.36 6.08
N ILE A 11 14.99 16.06 7.31
CA ILE A 11 14.04 14.99 7.63
C ILE A 11 12.66 15.61 7.85
N PHE A 12 11.63 14.98 7.29
CA PHE A 12 10.23 15.37 7.42
C PHE A 12 9.44 14.24 8.07
N GLU A 13 8.65 14.58 9.07
CA GLU A 13 7.62 13.69 9.60
C GLU A 13 6.37 13.82 8.74
N VAL A 14 5.90 12.70 8.19
CA VAL A 14 4.78 12.64 7.26
C VAL A 14 3.81 11.55 7.70
N GLU A 15 2.51 11.83 7.57
CA GLU A 15 1.45 10.85 7.79
C GLU A 15 1.48 9.74 6.74
N TYR A 16 1.38 8.50 7.19
CA TYR A 16 1.49 7.32 6.32
C TYR A 16 0.48 7.35 5.17
N ASN A 17 -0.73 7.86 5.41
CA ASN A 17 -1.83 7.88 4.45
C ASN A 17 -1.67 8.93 3.34
N LEU A 18 -0.75 9.89 3.47
CA LEU A 18 -0.54 10.93 2.47
C LEU A 18 0.25 10.47 1.24
N ILE A 19 0.98 9.35 1.36
CA ILE A 19 1.70 8.72 0.25
C ILE A 19 0.89 7.50 -0.20
N PRO A 20 0.30 7.51 -1.41
CA PRO A 20 -0.47 6.39 -1.92
C PRO A 20 0.43 5.21 -2.30
N VAL A 21 -0.16 4.05 -2.60
CA VAL A 21 0.58 2.80 -2.88
C VAL A 21 1.45 2.93 -4.13
N GLU A 22 0.93 3.60 -5.14
CA GLU A 22 1.58 3.95 -6.39
C GLU A 22 2.69 5.00 -6.25
N GLY A 23 2.88 5.55 -5.05
CA GLY A 23 3.82 6.65 -4.79
C GLY A 23 3.32 7.99 -5.29
N ARG A 24 4.08 9.05 -5.00
CA ARG A 24 3.79 10.41 -5.50
C ARG A 24 5.04 11.28 -5.50
N ASP A 25 4.97 12.39 -6.22
CA ASP A 25 5.95 13.45 -6.09
C ASP A 25 5.78 14.21 -4.76
N VAL A 26 6.92 14.55 -4.16
CA VAL A 26 7.02 15.35 -2.95
C VAL A 26 8.02 16.48 -3.17
N GLN A 27 7.78 17.63 -2.53
CA GLN A 27 8.65 18.81 -2.61
C GLN A 27 9.28 19.10 -1.25
N CYS A 28 10.58 19.37 -1.22
CA CYS A 28 11.27 19.82 -0.02
C CYS A 28 10.95 21.30 0.23
N SER A 29 10.34 21.62 1.37
CA SER A 29 10.05 23.01 1.76
C SER A 29 11.28 23.87 2.10
N SER A 30 12.49 23.31 2.06
CA SER A 30 13.74 24.01 2.43
C SER A 30 14.72 24.22 1.27
N CYS A 31 14.53 23.54 0.15
CA CYS A 31 15.41 23.68 -1.02
C CYS A 31 14.70 23.47 -2.36
N ASP A 32 13.36 23.37 -2.34
CA ASP A 32 12.47 23.23 -3.51
C ASP A 32 12.74 22.04 -4.43
N THR A 33 13.61 21.11 -4.04
CA THR A 33 13.82 19.86 -4.76
C THR A 33 12.55 19.03 -4.74
N ILE A 34 12.13 18.57 -5.91
CA ILE A 34 11.02 17.64 -6.10
C ILE A 34 11.60 16.26 -6.41
N TRP A 35 11.07 15.21 -5.78
CA TRP A 35 11.43 13.83 -6.08
C TRP A 35 10.23 12.91 -5.91
N PHE A 36 10.27 11.79 -6.62
CA PHE A 36 9.29 10.73 -6.47
C PHE A 36 9.57 9.91 -5.20
N TYR A 37 8.53 9.63 -4.41
CA TYR A 37 8.62 8.82 -3.21
C TYR A 37 7.53 7.75 -3.17
N GLU A 38 7.91 6.51 -2.90
CA GLU A 38 7.00 5.37 -2.70
C GLU A 38 7.32 4.63 -1.40
N ILE A 39 6.31 3.97 -0.83
CA ILE A 39 6.48 3.13 0.37
C ILE A 39 6.51 1.67 -0.08
N GLU A 40 7.69 1.04 -0.04
CA GLU A 40 7.84 -0.36 -0.47
C GLU A 40 6.92 -1.34 0.26
N GLU A 41 6.68 -1.11 1.55
CA GLU A 41 5.82 -1.98 2.36
C GLU A 41 4.36 -1.93 1.87
N LYS A 42 3.83 -0.73 1.58
CA LYS A 42 2.50 -0.57 0.98
C LYS A 42 2.40 -1.31 -0.35
N LYS A 43 3.44 -1.20 -1.19
CA LYS A 43 3.51 -1.86 -2.49
C LYS A 43 3.47 -3.38 -2.33
N LYS A 44 4.32 -3.94 -1.47
CA LYS A 44 4.34 -5.37 -1.14
C LYS A 44 2.99 -5.87 -0.61
N ILE A 45 2.37 -5.14 0.31
CA ILE A 45 1.04 -5.48 0.83
C ILE A 45 0.00 -5.45 -0.31
N SER A 46 0.02 -4.42 -1.15
CA SER A 46 -0.90 -4.32 -2.29
C SER A 46 -0.71 -5.46 -3.30
N ASP A 47 0.52 -5.90 -3.51
CA ASP A 47 0.85 -7.00 -4.42
C ASP A 47 0.40 -8.35 -3.84
N ILE A 48 0.57 -8.54 -2.53
CA ILE A 48 0.05 -9.71 -1.82
C ILE A 48 -1.48 -9.76 -1.92
N LEU A 49 -2.17 -8.65 -1.67
CA LEU A 49 -3.64 -8.58 -1.74
C LEU A 49 -4.16 -8.84 -3.15
N LYS A 50 -3.46 -8.38 -4.19
CA LYS A 50 -3.80 -8.70 -5.59
C LYS A 50 -3.59 -10.17 -5.92
N LYS A 51 -2.55 -10.79 -5.34
CA LYS A 51 -2.21 -12.20 -5.58
C LYS A 51 -3.14 -13.16 -4.83
N TYR A 52 -3.57 -12.79 -3.64
CA TYR A 52 -4.45 -13.55 -2.77
C TYR A 52 -5.61 -12.65 -2.33
N PRO A 53 -6.58 -12.39 -3.22
CA PRO A 53 -7.80 -11.71 -2.81
C PRO A 53 -8.47 -12.54 -1.72
N SER A 54 -8.90 -11.89 -0.64
CA SER A 54 -9.58 -12.52 0.49
C SER A 54 -11.01 -12.98 0.16
N GLU A 55 -11.50 -12.64 -1.01
CA GLU A 55 -12.78 -13.12 -1.53
C GLU A 55 -12.62 -14.59 -1.91
N LEU A 56 -13.37 -15.47 -1.22
CA LEU A 56 -13.48 -16.85 -1.65
C LEU A 56 -14.20 -16.87 -3.02
N PRO A 57 -13.76 -17.71 -3.97
CA PRO A 57 -14.55 -17.96 -5.16
C PRO A 57 -15.96 -18.39 -4.78
N LYS A 58 -16.97 -17.80 -5.43
CA LYS A 58 -18.40 -18.09 -5.21
C LYS A 58 -18.68 -19.59 -5.22
N ASP A 59 -18.05 -20.30 -6.16
CA ASP A 59 -18.20 -21.74 -6.33
C ASP A 59 -17.73 -22.54 -5.11
N LEU A 60 -16.74 -22.04 -4.36
CA LEU A 60 -16.26 -22.68 -3.14
C LEU A 60 -17.18 -22.38 -1.95
N GLU A 61 -17.77 -21.18 -1.89
CA GLU A 61 -18.79 -20.84 -0.87
C GLU A 61 -20.04 -21.72 -1.02
N ASP A 62 -20.50 -21.91 -2.25
CA ASP A 62 -21.66 -22.75 -2.56
C ASP A 62 -21.40 -24.23 -2.17
N LEU A 63 -20.20 -24.75 -2.44
CA LEU A 63 -19.80 -26.11 -2.03
C LEU A 63 -19.76 -26.31 -0.51
N ILE A 64 -19.35 -25.29 0.26
CA ILE A 64 -19.35 -25.34 1.73
C ILE A 64 -20.80 -25.36 2.24
N SER A 65 -21.65 -24.51 1.68
CA SER A 65 -23.08 -24.45 2.02
C SER A 65 -23.79 -25.78 1.77
N ASP A 66 -23.51 -26.44 0.64
CA ASP A 66 -24.07 -27.75 0.30
C ASP A 66 -23.63 -28.84 1.30
N ALA A 67 -22.35 -28.83 1.70
CA ALA A 67 -21.82 -29.78 2.68
C ALA A 67 -22.41 -29.58 4.09
N GLU A 68 -22.71 -28.34 4.48
CA GLU A 68 -23.34 -28.01 5.76
C GLU A 68 -24.83 -28.40 5.80
N THR A 69 -25.52 -28.34 4.66
CA THR A 69 -26.95 -28.66 4.53
C THR A 69 -27.20 -30.17 4.40
N ALA A 70 -26.18 -30.95 4.01
CA ALA A 70 -26.26 -32.40 3.84
C ALA A 70 -26.13 -33.22 5.15
N LYS A 71 -26.13 -32.56 6.31
CA LYS A 71 -26.08 -33.19 7.64
C LYS A 71 -27.45 -33.19 8.32
#